data_AF-A0A450VYQ7-F1
#
_entry.id   AF-A0A450VYQ7-F1
#
_cell.length_a   1.000
_cell.length_b   1.000
_cell.length_c   1.000
_cell.angle_alpha   90.00
_cell.angle_beta   90.00
_cell.angle_gamma   90.00
#
_symmetry.space_group_name_H-M   'P 1'
#
loop_
_entity.id
_entity.type
_entity.pdbx_description
1 polymer ?
#
loop_
_entity_poly.entity_id
_entity_poly.type
_entity_poly.pdbx_seq_one_letter_code
_entity_poly.pdbx_strand_id
1 'polypeptide(L)' 'VEEAVLALLEPLTEQVHTITSDNGKEFARHEGIAKTLNADFYFAHPHASWERGLNENTNGLIRQYF' A
#
# COMPACT_ATOMS: atom_id res chain seq x y z
N VAL A 1 -7.58 8.06 -1.83
CA VAL A 1 -6.48 7.08 -1.84
C VAL A 1 -6.71 6.01 -2.88
N GLU A 2 -7.84 5.28 -2.84
CA GLU A 2 -8.19 4.28 -3.88
C GLU A 2 -7.94 4.72 -5.33
N GLU A 3 -8.57 5.81 -5.80
CA GLU A 3 -8.37 6.29 -7.18
C GLU A 3 -6.90 6.55 -7.52
N ALA A 4 -6.15 7.13 -6.59
CA ALA A 4 -4.73 7.42 -6.79
C ALA A 4 -3.88 6.14 -6.82
N VAL A 5 -4.21 5.15 -5.97
CA VAL A 5 -3.56 3.85 -5.97
C VAL A 5 -3.82 3.13 -7.29
N LEU A 6 -5.07 3.10 -7.76
CA LEU A 6 -5.43 2.48 -9.03
C LEU A 6 -4.77 3.17 -10.20
N ALA A 7 -4.84 4.50 -10.29
CA ALA A 7 -4.19 5.26 -11.36
C ALA A 7 -2.68 4.98 -11.45
N LEU A 8 -2.03 4.69 -10.32
CA LEU A 8 -0.59 4.43 -10.26
C LEU A 8 -0.22 2.96 -10.49
N LEU A 9 -1.06 2.02 -10.06
CA LEU A 9 -0.76 0.58 -10.07
C LEU A 9 -1.46 -0.21 -11.17
N GLU A 10 -2.56 0.28 -11.76
CA GLU A 10 -3.23 -0.38 -12.88
C GLU A 10 -2.28 -0.73 -14.04
N PRO A 11 -1.35 0.15 -14.47
CA PRO A 11 -0.38 -0.18 -15.51
C PRO A 11 0.58 -1.32 -15.12
N LEU A 12 0.66 -1.65 -13.82
CA LEU A 12 1.56 -2.66 -13.24
C LEU A 12 0.80 -3.86 -12.67
N THR A 13 -0.48 -4.02 -13.01
CA THR A 13 -1.37 -5.04 -12.43
C THR A 13 -0.76 -6.44 -12.47
N GLU A 14 -0.09 -6.82 -13.56
CA GLU A 14 0.55 -8.14 -13.71
C GLU A 14 1.70 -8.38 -12.72
N GLN A 15 2.31 -7.32 -12.18
CA GLN A 15 3.41 -7.40 -11.21
C GLN A 15 2.97 -7.19 -9.75
N VAL A 16 1.74 -6.68 -9.55
CA VAL A 16 1.21 -6.43 -8.21
C VAL A 16 0.44 -7.65 -7.73
N HIS A 17 1.11 -8.53 -6.99
CA HIS A 17 0.47 -9.73 -6.44
C HIS A 17 -0.18 -9.48 -5.07
N THR A 18 0.44 -8.63 -4.24
CA THR A 18 -0.02 -8.36 -2.89
C THR A 18 0.25 -6.91 -2.51
N ILE A 19 -0.64 -6.31 -1.73
CA ILE A 19 -0.47 -4.98 -1.14
C ILE A 19 -0.59 -5.10 0.38
N THR A 20 0.27 -4.41 1.12
CA THR A 20 0.17 -4.32 2.59
C THR A 20 0.13 -2.86 3.02
N SER A 21 -0.90 -2.47 3.75
CA SER A 21 -1.00 -1.13 4.34
C SER A 21 -1.12 -1.17 5.86
N ASP A 22 -1.24 0.00 6.48
CA ASP A 22 -1.59 0.15 7.88
C ASP A 22 -3.11 0.24 7.99
N ASN A 23 -3.61 0.29 9.22
CA ASN A 23 -5.04 0.39 9.50
C ASN A 23 -5.58 1.84 9.33
N GLY A 24 -4.98 2.63 8.44
CA GLY A 24 -5.45 3.96 8.09
C GLY A 24 -6.85 3.90 7.47
N LYS A 25 -7.76 4.78 7.91
CA LYS A 25 -9.16 4.81 7.41
C LYS A 25 -9.25 5.09 5.91
N GLU A 26 -8.22 5.68 5.33
CA GLU A 26 -8.11 5.93 3.90
C GLU A 26 -8.04 4.66 3.05
N PHE A 27 -7.65 3.54 3.66
CA PHE A 27 -7.65 2.19 3.05
C PHE A 27 -8.92 1.39 3.38
N ALA A 28 -9.97 2.01 3.92
CA ALA A 28 -11.24 1.31 4.20
C ALA A 28 -11.84 0.63 2.95
N ARG A 29 -11.56 1.16 1.76
CA ARG A 29 -12.01 0.59 0.47
C ARG A 29 -10.98 -0.33 -0.20
N HIS A 30 -10.07 -0.91 0.57
CA HIS A 30 -9.05 -1.86 0.10
C HIS A 30 -9.58 -3.03 -0.75
N GLU A 31 -10.79 -3.53 -0.49
CA GLU A 31 -11.42 -4.59 -1.29
C GLU A 31 -11.60 -4.19 -2.76
N GLY A 32 -11.94 -2.92 -3.03
CA GLY A 32 -12.06 -2.38 -4.38
C GLY A 32 -10.72 -2.35 -5.09
N ILE A 33 -9.66 -1.94 -4.38
CA ILE A 33 -8.29 -1.92 -4.87
C ILE A 33 -7.82 -3.34 -5.21
N ALA A 34 -7.98 -4.27 -4.26
CA ALA A 34 -7.61 -5.67 -4.38
C ALA A 34 -8.27 -6.33 -5.60
N LYS A 35 -9.58 -6.10 -5.76
CA LYS A 35 -10.36 -6.63 -6.87
C LYS A 35 -9.91 -6.08 -8.23
N THR A 36 -9.72 -4.77 -8.35
CA THR A 36 -9.32 -4.15 -9.62
C THR A 36 -7.92 -4.59 -10.04
N LEU A 37 -7.00 -4.73 -9.08
CA LEU A 37 -5.62 -5.16 -9.34
C LEU A 37 -5.45 -6.68 -9.36
N ASN A 38 -6.51 -7.47 -9.12
CA ASN A 38 -6.42 -8.92 -8.97
C ASN A 38 -5.29 -9.35 -8.00
N ALA A 39 -5.21 -8.66 -6.87
CA ALA A 39 -4.14 -8.77 -5.88
C ALA A 39 -4.69 -8.98 -4.48
N ASP A 40 -3.95 -9.67 -3.61
CA ASP A 40 -4.32 -9.79 -2.20
C ASP A 40 -3.98 -8.50 -1.43
N PHE A 41 -4.80 -8.14 -0.44
CA PHE A 41 -4.57 -6.95 0.37
C PHE A 41 -4.52 -7.31 1.86
N TYR A 42 -3.45 -6.90 2.53
CA TYR A 42 -3.19 -7.16 3.93
C TYR A 42 -3.03 -5.87 4.75
N PHE A 43 -3.19 -6.01 6.06
CA PHE A 43 -2.93 -4.93 7.02
C PHE A 43 -1.86 -5.35 8.01
N ALA A 44 -0.98 -4.42 8.35
CA ALA A 44 -0.08 -4.58 9.49
C ALA A 44 -0.88 -4.67 10.80
N HIS A 45 -0.36 -5.39 11.78
CA HIS A 45 -0.97 -5.48 13.10
C HIS A 45 -1.01 -4.10 13.78
N PRO A 46 -2.02 -3.82 14.62
CA PRO A 46 -2.07 -2.59 15.39
C PRO A 46 -0.78 -2.37 16.18
N HIS A 47 -0.24 -1.16 16.10
CA HIS A 47 1.02 -0.75 16.76
C HIS A 47 2.28 -1.52 16.33
N ALA A 48 2.25 -2.22 15.20
CA ALA A 48 3.38 -2.99 14.68
C ALA A 48 4.07 -2.32 13.47
N SER A 49 4.54 -1.08 13.63
CA SER A 49 5.16 -0.31 12.53
C SER A 49 6.37 -1.02 11.88
N TRP A 50 7.04 -1.93 12.60
CA TRP A 50 8.17 -2.71 12.08
C TRP A 50 7.77 -3.69 10.97
N GLU A 51 6.51 -4.11 10.89
CA GLU A 51 5.99 -4.95 9.79
C GLU A 51 5.97 -4.19 8.45
N ARG A 52 6.12 -2.87 8.50
CA ARG A 52 6.29 -1.98 7.35
C ARG A 52 7.66 -1.30 7.33
N GLY A 53 8.70 -1.93 7.90
CA GLY A 53 10.02 -1.33 8.06
C GLY A 53 10.63 -0.75 6.77
N LEU A 54 10.40 -1.41 5.63
CA LEU A 54 10.86 -0.90 4.32
C LEU A 54 10.15 0.42 3.92
N ASN A 55 8.85 0.55 4.21
CA ASN A 55 8.08 1.75 3.91
C ASN A 55 8.60 2.93 4.75
N GLU A 56 8.82 2.73 6.06
CA GLU A 56 9.36 3.77 6.94
C GLU A 56 10.76 4.21 6.53
N ASN A 57 11.63 3.25 6.21
CA ASN A 57 12.98 3.56 5.72
C ASN A 57 12.93 4.36 4.41
N THR A 58 12.11 3.94 3.46
CA THR A 58 11.95 4.64 2.17
C THR A 58 11.42 6.05 2.36
N ASN A 59 10.43 6.26 3.22
CA ASN A 59 9.91 7.59 3.54
C ASN A 59 10.99 8.47 4.19
N GLY A 60 11.87 7.89 5.02
CA GLY A 60 13.03 8.59 5.58
C GLY A 60 14.00 9.06 4.50
N LEU A 61 14.34 8.19 3.55
CA LEU A 61 15.20 8.54 2.42
C LEU A 61 14.58 9.64 1.55
N ILE A 62 13.28 9.57 1.25
CA ILE A 62 12.61 10.62 0.47
C ILE A 62 12.75 11.98 1.15
N ARG A 63 12.46 12.10 2.45
CA ARG A 63 12.57 13.37 3.20
C ARG A 63 14.00 13.88 3.35
N GLN A 64 14.99 12.98 3.29
CA GLN A 64 16.40 13.35 3.43
C GLN A 64 16.97 13.95 2.14
N TYR A 65 16.53 13.44 0.99
CA TYR A 65 17.12 13.78 -0.31
C TYR A 65 16.22 14.66 -1.21
N PHE A 66 14.94 14.83 -0.88
CA PHE A 66 13.97 15.64 -1.61
C PHE A 66 13.15 16.52 -0.66
#